data_AF-A0A534PPM1-F1
#
_entry.id   AF-A0A534PPM1-F1
#
_cell.length_a   1.000
_cell.length_b   1.000
_cell.length_c   1.000
_cell.angle_alpha   90.00
_cell.angle_beta   90.00
_cell.angle_gamma   90.00
#
_symmetry.space_group_name_H-M   'P 1'
#
loop_
_entity.id
_entity.type
_entity.pdbx_description
1 polymer ?
#
loop_
_entity_poly.entity_id
_entity_poly.type
_entity_poly.pdbx_seq_one_letter_code
_entity_poly.pdbx_strand_id
1 'polypeptide(L)'
;MKTLTMAMLAGALLCGAARADDNDALDQKVAADKQKLHDDRQKVQGDEKQEKADRSQLRSDREQLEKDRAAGNKDAVKADLAKLKDDRGKLRADEKTERGDRKELREDRKDLRADRKADRKEDRKDRQKKH
;
A
#
# COMPACT_ATOMS: atom_id res chain seq x y z
N MET A 1 -18.75 8.81 -2.52
CA MET A 1 -17.43 8.83 -3.19
C MET A 1 -16.43 9.39 -2.19
N LYS A 2 -15.60 8.54 -1.59
CA LYS A 2 -14.57 8.97 -0.63
C LYS A 2 -13.30 9.25 -1.44
N THR A 3 -13.05 10.52 -1.70
CA THR A 3 -11.80 11.02 -2.26
C THR A 3 -10.67 10.69 -1.28
N LEU A 4 -9.90 9.64 -1.56
CA LEU A 4 -8.63 9.38 -0.87
C LEU A 4 -7.66 10.49 -1.28
N THR A 5 -7.54 11.48 -0.39
CA THR A 5 -6.53 12.53 -0.43
C THR A 5 -5.15 11.89 -0.30
N MET A 6 -4.40 11.88 -1.40
CA MET A 6 -2.95 11.69 -1.42
C MET A 6 -2.31 12.80 -0.58
N ALA A 7 -1.91 12.49 0.66
CA ALA A 7 -1.06 13.36 1.44
C ALA A 7 0.40 13.13 1.01
N MET A 8 0.84 13.83 -0.04
CA MET A 8 2.26 14.06 -0.27
C MET A 8 2.75 15.03 0.81
N LEU A 9 3.33 14.50 1.89
CA LEU A 9 4.07 15.33 2.84
C LEU A 9 5.51 15.45 2.37
N ALA A 10 5.75 16.58 1.72
CA ALA A 10 7.04 17.06 1.27
C ALA A 10 8.02 17.21 2.44
N GLY A 11 9.27 16.83 2.20
CA GLY A 11 10.36 16.89 3.15
C GLY A 11 10.59 18.31 3.69
N ALA A 12 10.71 18.41 5.01
CA ALA A 12 11.24 19.58 5.69
C ALA A 12 12.68 19.28 6.09
N LEU A 13 13.60 19.90 5.35
CA LEU A 13 15.02 19.99 5.65
C LEU A 13 15.20 21.02 6.79
N LEU A 14 15.77 20.59 7.91
CA LEU A 14 16.22 21.48 8.99
C LEU A 14 17.64 21.11 9.40
N CYS A 15 18.59 21.96 9.02
CA CYS A 15 19.97 21.92 9.51
C CYS A 15 20.06 22.64 10.86
N GLY A 16 20.68 22.01 11.86
CA GLY A 16 21.05 22.69 13.10
C GLY A 16 21.68 21.80 14.17
N ALA A 17 23.00 21.99 14.37
CA ALA A 17 23.83 21.69 15.55
C ALA A 17 24.24 20.22 15.89
N ALA A 18 25.56 20.00 15.84
CA ALA A 18 26.39 19.46 16.93
C ALA A 18 26.47 17.95 17.28
N ARG A 19 27.05 17.13 16.38
CA ARG A 19 28.11 16.10 16.66
C ARG A 19 27.93 15.03 17.76
N ALA A 20 26.76 14.88 18.37
CA ALA A 20 26.33 13.66 19.05
C ALA A 20 25.00 13.12 18.48
N ASP A 21 24.34 13.92 17.64
CA ASP A 21 22.96 13.73 17.17
C ASP A 21 22.80 12.85 15.91
N ASP A 22 23.88 12.49 15.22
CA ASP A 22 23.79 11.78 13.94
C ASP A 22 23.25 10.34 14.11
N ASN A 23 23.64 9.65 15.20
CA ASN A 23 23.10 8.33 15.54
C ASN A 23 21.64 8.42 16.03
N ASP A 24 21.29 9.42 16.83
CA ASP A 24 19.92 9.63 17.29
C ASP A 24 18.98 10.00 16.13
N ALA A 25 19.46 10.78 15.16
CA ALA A 25 18.70 11.11 13.94
C ALA A 25 18.51 9.89 13.03
N LEU A 26 19.51 9.03 12.88
CA LEU A 26 19.40 7.77 12.14
C LEU A 26 18.44 6.80 12.83
N ASP A 27 18.50 6.67 14.15
CA ASP A 27 17.58 5.82 14.92
C ASP A 27 16.13 6.31 14.82
N GLN A 28 15.91 7.62 14.91
CA GLN A 28 14.60 8.23 14.69
C GLN A 28 14.07 7.97 13.27
N LYS A 29 14.93 8.06 12.26
CA LYS A 29 14.57 7.74 10.87
C LYS A 29 14.19 6.27 10.70
N VAL A 30 14.99 5.36 11.23
CA VAL A 30 14.71 3.90 11.21
C VAL A 30 13.40 3.58 11.94
N ALA A 31 13.08 4.29 13.03
CA ALA A 31 11.80 4.15 13.74
C ALA A 31 10.62 4.65 12.91
N ALA A 32 10.75 5.82 12.27
CA ALA A 32 9.73 6.38 11.38
C ALA A 32 9.45 5.46 10.18
N ASP A 33 10.49 4.93 9.53
CA ASP A 33 10.37 4.01 8.40
C ASP A 33 9.68 2.69 8.79
N LYS A 34 9.96 2.17 10.00
CA LYS A 34 9.25 0.99 10.53
C LYS A 34 7.76 1.26 10.73
N GLN A 35 7.42 2.44 11.25
CA GLN A 35 6.02 2.83 11.46
C GLN A 35 5.31 2.96 10.12
N LYS A 36 5.91 3.65 9.15
CA LYS A 36 5.35 3.77 7.80
C LYS A 36 5.12 2.41 7.15
N LEU A 37 6.10 1.50 7.21
CA LEU A 37 5.95 0.14 6.72
C LEU A 37 4.84 -0.66 7.42
N HIS A 38 4.60 -0.38 8.70
CA HIS A 38 3.49 -0.99 9.43
C HIS A 38 2.15 -0.50 8.89
N ASP A 39 2.00 0.81 8.75
CA ASP A 39 0.77 1.45 8.28
C ASP A 39 0.46 1.04 6.83
N ASP A 40 1.46 1.05 5.94
CA ASP A 40 1.32 0.59 4.55
C ASP A 40 0.90 -0.88 4.49
N ARG A 41 1.45 -1.72 5.36
CA ARG A 41 1.06 -3.14 5.42
C ARG A 41 -0.39 -3.30 5.89
N GLN A 42 -0.84 -2.50 6.86
CA GLN A 42 -2.24 -2.53 7.28
C GLN A 42 -3.17 -2.09 6.15
N LYS A 43 -2.79 -1.05 5.40
CA LYS A 43 -3.54 -0.56 4.25
C LYS A 43 -3.70 -1.64 3.18
N VAL A 44 -2.59 -2.27 2.75
CA VAL A 44 -2.63 -3.37 1.77
C VAL A 44 -3.51 -4.53 2.26
N GLN A 45 -3.46 -4.87 3.55
CA GLN A 45 -4.35 -5.90 4.11
C GLN A 45 -5.83 -5.50 4.09
N GLY A 46 -6.13 -4.21 4.28
CA GLY A 46 -7.47 -3.66 4.13
C GLY A 46 -7.97 -3.80 2.69
N ASP A 47 -7.14 -3.40 1.74
CA ASP A 47 -7.44 -3.46 0.31
C ASP A 47 -7.66 -4.92 -0.16
N GLU A 48 -6.81 -5.86 0.26
CA GLU A 48 -6.97 -7.30 -0.03
C GLU A 48 -8.32 -7.85 0.48
N LYS A 49 -8.78 -7.40 1.65
CA LYS A 49 -10.09 -7.82 2.21
C LYS A 49 -11.24 -7.26 1.38
N GLN A 50 -11.14 -5.99 0.98
CA GLN A 50 -12.15 -5.35 0.14
C GLN A 50 -12.23 -6.01 -1.23
N GLU A 51 -11.09 -6.27 -1.87
CA GLU A 51 -11.01 -6.95 -3.15
C GLU A 51 -11.64 -8.36 -3.09
N LYS A 52 -11.43 -9.08 -1.99
CA LYS A 52 -12.06 -10.38 -1.76
C LYS A 52 -13.58 -10.27 -1.67
N ALA A 53 -14.10 -9.25 -1.00
CA ALA A 53 -15.53 -8.99 -0.90
C ALA A 53 -16.12 -8.67 -2.29
N ASP A 54 -15.46 -7.80 -3.05
CA ASP A 54 -15.90 -7.40 -4.40
C ASP A 54 -15.88 -8.60 -5.37
N ARG A 55 -14.87 -9.48 -5.27
CA ARG A 55 -14.83 -10.75 -6.02
C ARG A 55 -15.97 -11.69 -5.64
N SER A 56 -16.41 -11.69 -4.38
CA SER A 56 -17.57 -12.48 -3.95
C SER A 56 -18.86 -11.91 -4.53
N GLN A 57 -19.02 -10.58 -4.50
CA GLN A 57 -20.18 -9.91 -5.07
C GLN A 57 -20.29 -10.18 -6.58
N LEU A 58 -19.18 -10.09 -7.32
CA LEU A 58 -19.14 -10.43 -8.74
C LEU A 58 -19.55 -11.87 -9.05
N ARG A 59 -19.35 -12.82 -8.11
CA ARG A 59 -19.83 -14.19 -8.28
C ARG A 59 -21.35 -14.23 -8.15
N SER A 60 -21.90 -13.61 -7.11
CA SER A 60 -23.35 -13.51 -6.91
C SER A 60 -24.06 -12.81 -8.07
N ASP A 61 -23.49 -11.72 -8.59
CA ASP A 61 -24.06 -11.00 -9.75
C ASP A 61 -24.03 -11.86 -11.03
N ARG A 62 -23.04 -12.75 -11.19
CA ARG A 62 -23.02 -13.71 -12.30
C ARG A 62 -24.08 -14.79 -12.15
N GLU A 63 -24.29 -15.30 -10.94
CA GLU A 63 -25.36 -16.27 -10.67
C GLU A 63 -26.74 -15.65 -10.95
N GLN A 64 -26.92 -14.37 -10.61
CA GLN A 64 -28.16 -13.65 -10.94
C GLN A 64 -28.34 -13.48 -12.45
N LEU A 65 -27.28 -13.10 -13.16
CA LEU A 65 -27.29 -13.02 -14.62
C LEU A 65 -27.66 -14.36 -15.27
N GLU A 66 -27.17 -15.47 -14.74
CA GLU A 66 -27.53 -16.81 -15.24
C GLU A 66 -29.01 -17.12 -15.03
N LYS A 67 -29.58 -16.78 -13.87
CA LYS A 67 -31.02 -16.91 -13.59
C LYS A 67 -31.85 -16.06 -14.54
N ASP A 68 -31.45 -14.81 -14.77
CA ASP A 68 -32.20 -13.89 -15.63
C ASP A 68 -32.12 -14.29 -17.11
N ARG A 69 -30.99 -14.88 -17.53
CA ARG A 69 -30.87 -15.54 -18.84
C ARG A 69 -31.78 -16.75 -18.97
N ALA A 70 -31.83 -17.61 -17.95
CA ALA A 70 -32.70 -18.79 -17.96
C ALA A 70 -34.19 -18.40 -17.97
N ALA A 71 -34.56 -17.30 -17.31
CA ALA A 71 -35.91 -16.75 -17.31
C ALA A 71 -36.26 -15.99 -18.61
N GLY A 72 -35.30 -15.76 -19.51
CA GLY A 72 -35.52 -15.01 -20.76
C GLY A 72 -35.72 -13.50 -20.56
N ASN A 73 -35.38 -12.95 -19.40
CA ASN A 73 -35.56 -11.54 -19.10
C ASN A 73 -34.41 -10.70 -19.68
N LYS A 74 -34.57 -10.28 -20.94
CA LYS A 74 -33.53 -9.55 -21.68
C LYS A 74 -33.13 -8.21 -21.05
N ASP A 75 -34.07 -7.51 -20.43
CA ASP A 75 -33.81 -6.22 -19.81
C ASP A 75 -33.01 -6.38 -18.51
N ALA A 76 -33.35 -7.38 -17.68
CA ALA A 76 -32.56 -7.71 -16.49
C ALA A 76 -31.15 -8.17 -16.86
N VAL A 77 -31.01 -9.03 -17.88
CA VAL A 77 -29.71 -9.45 -18.41
C VAL A 77 -28.85 -8.26 -18.85
N LYS A 78 -29.46 -7.27 -19.52
CA LYS A 78 -28.74 -6.05 -19.93
C LYS A 78 -28.28 -5.23 -18.73
N ALA A 79 -29.14 -5.09 -17.71
CA ALA A 79 -28.80 -4.38 -16.48
C ALA A 79 -27.67 -5.07 -15.71
N ASP A 80 -27.73 -6.40 -15.57
CA ASP A 80 -26.70 -7.19 -14.89
C ASP A 80 -25.36 -7.14 -15.61
N LEU A 81 -25.36 -7.22 -16.95
CA LEU A 81 -24.13 -7.08 -17.73
C LEU A 81 -23.49 -5.69 -17.57
N ALA A 82 -24.31 -4.64 -17.46
CA ALA A 82 -23.81 -3.29 -17.20
C ALA A 82 -23.17 -3.19 -15.81
N LYS A 83 -23.86 -3.69 -14.77
CA LYS A 83 -23.31 -3.73 -13.40
C LYS A 83 -22.00 -4.51 -13.32
N LEU A 84 -21.97 -5.74 -13.88
CA LEU A 84 -20.77 -6.57 -13.92
C LEU A 84 -19.60 -5.89 -14.64
N LYS A 85 -19.87 -5.11 -15.68
CA LYS A 85 -18.84 -4.34 -16.37
C LYS A 85 -18.27 -3.24 -15.47
N ASP A 86 -19.13 -2.50 -14.78
CA ASP A 86 -18.74 -1.42 -13.88
C ASP A 86 -17.95 -1.95 -12.69
N ASP A 87 -18.43 -3.02 -12.06
CA ASP A 87 -17.78 -3.62 -10.89
C ASP A 87 -16.44 -4.27 -11.26
N ARG A 88 -16.33 -4.88 -12.44
CA ARG A 88 -15.04 -5.32 -12.98
C ARG A 88 -14.10 -4.15 -13.29
N GLY A 89 -14.65 -3.00 -13.67
CA GLY A 89 -13.89 -1.77 -13.86
C GLY A 89 -13.29 -1.25 -12.56
N LYS A 90 -14.09 -1.19 -11.49
CA LYS A 90 -13.65 -0.82 -10.13
C LYS A 90 -12.58 -1.76 -9.61
N LEU A 91 -12.83 -3.07 -9.66
CA LEU A 91 -11.88 -4.09 -9.19
C LEU A 91 -10.51 -3.95 -9.87
N ARG A 92 -10.48 -3.66 -11.17
CA ARG A 92 -9.23 -3.42 -11.91
C ARG A 92 -8.50 -2.14 -11.45
N ALA A 93 -9.23 -1.10 -11.09
CA ALA A 93 -8.65 0.13 -10.57
C ALA A 93 -8.06 -0.11 -9.18
N ASP A 94 -8.75 -0.89 -8.34
CA ASP A 94 -8.29 -1.27 -7.00
C ASP A 94 -7.03 -2.14 -7.08
N GLU A 95 -7.03 -3.20 -7.91
CA GLU A 95 -5.85 -4.04 -8.17
C GLU A 95 -4.64 -3.22 -8.66
N LYS A 96 -4.87 -2.18 -9.49
CA LYS A 96 -3.80 -1.29 -9.96
C LYS A 96 -3.22 -0.45 -8.83
N THR A 97 -4.08 0.05 -7.93
CA THR A 97 -3.71 0.86 -6.77
C THR A 97 -2.91 0.00 -5.79
N GLU A 98 -3.43 -1.17 -5.43
CA GLU A 98 -2.77 -2.12 -4.55
C GLU A 98 -1.39 -2.55 -5.08
N ARG A 99 -1.26 -2.74 -6.41
CA ARG A 99 0.05 -3.00 -7.04
C ARG A 99 1.03 -1.84 -6.88
N GLY A 100 0.54 -0.60 -6.88
CA GLY A 100 1.32 0.60 -6.56
C GLY A 100 1.82 0.56 -5.12
N ASP A 101 0.90 0.38 -4.18
CA ASP A 101 1.19 0.32 -2.74
C ASP A 101 2.21 -0.79 -2.41
N ARG A 102 2.06 -1.97 -3.03
CA ARG A 102 3.03 -3.08 -2.88
C ARG A 102 4.43 -2.74 -3.43
N LYS A 103 4.52 -1.92 -4.47
CA LYS A 103 5.82 -1.44 -4.98
C LYS A 103 6.45 -0.45 -4.00
N GLU A 104 5.68 0.51 -3.50
CA GLU A 104 6.14 1.48 -2.50
C GLU A 104 6.65 0.77 -1.24
N LEU A 105 5.87 -0.17 -0.71
CA LEU A 105 6.28 -1.01 0.43
C LEU A 105 7.59 -1.77 0.17
N ARG A 106 7.85 -2.16 -1.09
CA ARG A 106 9.09 -2.84 -1.46
C ARG A 106 10.28 -1.89 -1.47
N GLU A 107 10.10 -0.66 -1.96
CA GLU A 107 11.15 0.35 -1.96
C GLU A 107 11.46 0.81 -0.52
N ASP A 108 10.43 1.10 0.29
CA ASP A 108 10.60 1.47 1.71
C ASP A 108 11.37 0.38 2.50
N ARG A 109 11.13 -0.91 2.21
CA ARG A 109 11.91 -2.02 2.79
C ARG A 109 13.37 -2.02 2.37
N LYS A 110 13.68 -1.61 1.14
CA LYS A 110 15.07 -1.52 0.67
C LYS A 110 15.78 -0.36 1.35
N ASP A 111 15.10 0.77 1.48
CA ASP A 111 15.65 1.98 2.11
C ASP A 111 15.94 1.72 3.59
N LEU A 112 14.98 1.16 4.33
CA LEU A 112 15.19 0.74 5.72
C LEU A 112 16.37 -0.25 5.85
N ARG A 113 16.56 -1.14 4.86
CA ARG A 113 17.70 -2.08 4.87
C ARG A 113 19.02 -1.36 4.60
N ALA A 114 19.03 -0.35 3.75
CA ALA A 114 20.21 0.47 3.46
C ALA A 114 20.60 1.29 4.69
N ASP A 115 19.64 1.94 5.34
CA ASP A 115 19.84 2.74 6.54
C ASP A 115 20.44 1.90 7.67
N ARG A 116 19.84 0.74 7.97
CA ARG A 116 20.40 -0.22 8.95
C ARG A 116 21.77 -0.79 8.58
N LYS A 117 22.20 -0.70 7.33
CA LYS A 117 23.54 -1.13 6.90
C LYS A 117 24.55 0.01 7.03
N ALA A 118 24.12 1.25 6.83
CA ALA A 118 24.93 2.43 7.04
C ALA A 118 25.27 2.58 8.53
N ASP A 119 24.24 2.54 9.37
CA ASP A 119 24.32 2.58 10.84
C ASP A 119 25.33 1.54 11.39
N ARG A 120 25.14 0.25 11.07
CA ARG A 120 26.08 -0.81 11.46
C ARG A 120 27.53 -0.63 10.96
N LYS A 121 27.73 0.06 9.84
CA LYS A 121 29.09 0.35 9.33
C LYS A 121 29.74 1.49 10.10
N GLU A 122 28.96 2.47 10.52
CA GLU A 122 29.40 3.60 11.33
C GLU A 122 29.84 3.13 12.71
N ASP A 123 29.00 2.35 13.39
CA ASP A 123 29.33 1.66 14.65
C ASP A 123 30.65 0.89 14.59
N ARG A 124 30.86 0.17 13.48
CA ARG A 124 32.08 -0.62 13.28
C ARG A 124 33.30 0.29 13.13
N LYS A 125 33.20 1.38 12.38
CA LYS A 125 34.30 2.33 12.18
C LYS A 125 34.67 3.02 13.49
N ASP A 126 33.68 3.41 14.28
CA ASP A 126 33.93 4.08 15.55
C ASP A 126 34.56 3.17 16.59
N ARG A 127 34.18 1.88 16.60
CA ARG A 127 34.88 0.87 17.41
C ARG A 127 36.33 0.70 17.00
N GLN A 128 36.64 0.76 15.71
CA GLN A 128 38.01 0.62 15.18
C GLN A 128 38.89 1.84 15.47
N LYS A 129 38.31 3.04 15.64
CA LYS A 129 39.06 4.26 15.99
C LYS A 129 39.39 4.37 17.49
N LYS A 130 38.70 3.60 18.34
CA LYS A 130 38.87 3.60 19.81
C LYS A 130 39.92 2.60 20.31
N HIS A 131 40.51 1.81 19.41
CA HIS A 131 41.62 0.87 19.66
C HIS A 131 42.85 1.31 18.87
#